data_AF-A0A7R9VG81-F1
#
_entry.id   AF-A0A7R9VG81-F1
#
_cell.length_a   1.000
_cell.length_b   1.000
_cell.length_c   1.000
_cell.angle_alpha   90.00
_cell.angle_beta   90.00
_cell.angle_gamma   90.00
#
_symmetry.space_group_name_H-M   'P 1'
#
loop_
_entity.id
_entity.type
_entity.pdbx_description
1 polymer ?
#
loop_
_entity_poly.entity_id
_entity_poly.type
_entity_poly.pdbx_seq_one_letter_code
_entity_poly.pdbx_strand_id
1 'polypeptide(L)'
;RVDAKAVRIDLTRTRWQPTGTYAVPGEVVTVTVPPELVGKGYRVRINAHTDDVSRRDEWKRPPIVHRSFEIDAETIEVASAFGGAIFLDLGGEDGFSAPPSSSSSGGGSASVPDAVIVTVSNAVEHPYFVLGEHSDDDWTGGRLALRNKPAPCAVFVSPSLIFVQPASDTFDLTEPTDLMTW
;
A
#
# COMPACT_ATOMS: atom_id res chain seq x y z
N ARG A 1 4.13 4.33 16.75
CA ARG A 1 4.90 4.04 15.53
C ARG A 1 5.19 2.55 15.49
N VAL A 2 5.40 1.99 14.31
CA VAL A 2 5.92 0.63 14.16
C VAL A 2 7.43 0.71 13.95
N ASP A 3 8.18 0.04 14.80
CA ASP A 3 9.65 -0.03 14.69
C ASP A 3 10.04 -0.79 13.41
N ALA A 4 9.33 -1.89 13.14
CA ALA A 4 9.35 -2.63 11.90
C ALA A 4 8.05 -3.44 11.76
N LYS A 5 7.39 -3.38 10.60
CA LYS A 5 6.24 -4.23 10.26
C LYS A 5 6.56 -5.09 9.05
N ALA A 6 6.55 -6.41 9.24
CA ALA A 6 6.63 -7.36 8.15
C ALA A 6 5.28 -7.47 7.43
N VAL A 7 5.30 -7.40 6.12
CA VAL A 7 4.13 -7.39 5.24
C VAL A 7 4.34 -8.47 4.19
N ARG A 8 3.38 -9.39 4.07
CA ARG A 8 3.36 -10.36 2.98
C ARG A 8 2.82 -9.68 1.73
N ILE A 9 3.57 -9.80 0.64
CA ILE A 9 3.22 -9.27 -0.68
C ILE A 9 3.05 -10.47 -1.62
N ASP A 10 1.94 -10.51 -2.35
CA ASP A 10 1.59 -11.55 -3.31
C ASP A 10 2.08 -11.17 -4.72
N LEU A 11 3.14 -11.81 -5.21
CA LEU A 11 3.73 -11.52 -6.52
C LEU A 11 2.94 -12.08 -7.70
N THR A 12 1.88 -12.86 -7.44
CA THR A 12 0.94 -13.29 -8.49
C THR A 12 -0.06 -12.20 -8.85
N ARG A 13 -0.16 -11.14 -8.03
CA ARG A 13 -0.99 -9.97 -8.26
C ARG A 13 -0.18 -8.82 -8.84
N THR A 14 -0.81 -8.08 -9.74
CA THR A 14 -0.24 -6.86 -10.31
C THR A 14 -0.80 -5.63 -9.59
N ARG A 15 -0.21 -4.45 -9.84
CA ARG A 15 -0.60 -3.16 -9.24
C ARG A 15 -0.30 -3.06 -7.74
N TRP A 16 -0.91 -2.05 -7.13
CA TRP A 16 -0.69 -1.62 -5.77
C TRP A 16 -1.20 -2.68 -4.80
N GLN A 17 -0.33 -3.06 -3.87
CA GLN A 17 -0.67 -3.82 -2.68
C GLN A 17 -0.40 -2.95 -1.46
N PRO A 18 -1.42 -2.64 -0.65
CA PRO A 18 -1.24 -1.81 0.55
C PRO A 18 -0.41 -2.56 1.58
N THR A 19 0.43 -1.84 2.32
CA THR A 19 1.28 -2.43 3.37
C THR A 19 0.62 -2.44 4.75
N GLY A 20 -0.58 -1.85 4.88
CA GLY A 20 -1.20 -1.59 6.17
C GLY A 20 -0.40 -0.60 7.03
N THR A 21 0.42 0.24 6.39
CA THR A 21 1.24 1.29 7.04
C THR A 21 1.11 2.63 6.33
N TYR A 22 1.36 3.69 7.08
CA TYR A 22 1.23 5.08 6.67
C TYR A 22 2.51 5.83 6.97
N ALA A 23 3.02 6.54 5.97
CA ALA A 23 4.14 7.47 6.11
C ALA A 23 3.63 8.76 6.77
N VAL A 24 4.23 9.13 7.90
CA VAL A 24 3.90 10.41 8.58
C VAL A 24 4.43 11.57 7.72
N PRO A 25 3.67 12.68 7.56
CA PRO A 25 4.11 13.82 6.76
C PRO A 25 5.51 14.32 7.15
N GLY A 26 6.40 14.39 6.17
CA GLY A 26 7.78 14.87 6.35
C GLY A 26 8.75 13.89 6.99
N GLU A 27 8.30 12.72 7.44
CA GLU A 27 9.19 11.69 8.00
C GLU A 27 9.70 10.74 6.92
N VAL A 28 10.93 10.25 7.12
CA VAL A 28 11.53 9.22 6.27
C VAL A 28 11.08 7.85 6.78
N VAL A 29 10.52 7.05 5.89
CA VAL A 29 10.18 5.64 6.11
C VAL A 29 11.21 4.79 5.40
N THR A 30 11.67 3.73 6.06
CA THR A 30 12.56 2.75 5.45
C THR A 30 11.74 1.53 5.03
N VAL A 31 11.88 1.14 3.76
CA VAL A 31 11.28 -0.08 3.21
C VAL A 31 12.41 -1.03 2.84
N THR A 32 12.41 -2.22 3.44
CA THR A 32 13.35 -3.30 3.13
C THR A 32 12.63 -4.39 2.37
N VAL A 33 13.15 -4.73 1.19
CA VAL A 33 12.63 -5.75 0.28
C VAL A 33 13.66 -6.87 0.11
N PRO A 34 13.25 -8.06 -0.32
CA PRO A 34 14.20 -9.10 -0.65
C PRO A 34 14.77 -8.87 -2.07
N PRO A 35 15.95 -9.43 -2.38
CA PRO A 35 16.71 -9.14 -3.60
C PRO A 35 15.94 -9.45 -4.90
N GLU A 36 14.93 -10.32 -4.86
CA GLU A 36 14.10 -10.69 -6.00
C GLU A 36 13.28 -9.51 -6.55
N LEU A 37 13.03 -8.48 -5.74
CA LEU A 37 12.30 -7.27 -6.16
C LEU A 37 13.20 -6.19 -6.76
N VAL A 38 14.51 -6.27 -6.56
CA VAL A 38 15.45 -5.20 -6.93
C VAL A 38 15.63 -5.13 -8.44
N GLY A 39 15.47 -3.93 -9.00
CA GLY A 39 15.68 -3.65 -10.43
C GLY A 39 14.65 -4.29 -11.36
N LYS A 40 13.46 -4.65 -10.86
CA LYS A 40 12.39 -5.30 -11.66
C LYS A 40 11.32 -4.33 -12.17
N GLY A 41 11.53 -3.02 -12.00
CA GLY A 41 10.54 -2.00 -12.32
C GLY A 41 9.47 -1.79 -11.24
N TYR A 42 9.58 -2.48 -10.10
CA TYR A 42 8.71 -2.26 -8.95
C TYR A 42 8.97 -0.94 -8.27
N ARG A 43 7.93 -0.41 -7.61
CA ARG A 43 8.02 0.88 -6.92
C ARG A 43 7.39 0.82 -5.53
N VAL A 44 7.94 1.58 -4.60
CA VAL A 44 7.24 1.95 -3.35
C VAL A 44 6.44 3.21 -3.63
N ARG A 45 5.16 3.18 -3.31
CA ARG A 45 4.23 4.30 -3.51
C ARG A 45 3.72 4.85 -2.19
N ILE A 46 3.60 6.16 -2.10
CA ILE A 46 2.90 6.87 -1.02
C ILE A 46 1.69 7.60 -1.62
N ASN A 47 0.51 7.36 -1.05
CA ASN A 47 -0.83 7.78 -1.49
C ASN A 47 -1.41 7.06 -2.72
N ALA A 48 -2.73 6.82 -2.70
CA ALA A 48 -3.48 6.17 -3.77
C ALA A 48 -3.95 7.13 -4.89
N HIS A 49 -3.74 8.44 -4.76
CA HIS A 49 -4.06 9.41 -5.82
C HIS A 49 -3.10 9.28 -6.99
N THR A 50 -3.55 9.31 -8.25
CA THR A 50 -2.70 9.37 -9.47
C THR A 50 -2.85 10.67 -10.25
N ASP A 51 -3.81 11.50 -9.88
CA ASP A 51 -4.20 12.69 -10.61
C ASP A 51 -3.23 13.86 -10.38
N ASP A 52 -2.81 14.48 -11.48
CA ASP A 52 -2.05 15.71 -11.53
C ASP A 52 -2.98 16.86 -11.94
N VAL A 53 -3.26 17.76 -10.99
CA VAL A 53 -4.10 18.94 -11.23
C VAL A 53 -3.27 20.22 -11.41
N SER A 54 -1.95 20.12 -11.60
CA SER A 54 -1.07 21.27 -11.82
C SER A 54 -1.48 22.15 -13.01
N ARG A 55 -2.19 21.56 -13.99
CA ARG A 55 -2.67 22.24 -15.21
C ARG A 55 -4.01 22.96 -15.04
N ARG A 56 -4.60 22.97 -13.84
CA ARG A 56 -5.85 23.71 -13.57
C ARG A 56 -5.53 25.18 -13.31
N ASP A 57 -6.41 26.07 -13.75
CA ASP A 57 -6.28 27.53 -13.51
C ASP A 57 -6.37 27.91 -12.03
N GLU A 58 -7.03 27.07 -11.21
CA GLU A 58 -7.16 27.24 -9.77
C GLU A 58 -6.95 25.89 -9.06
N TRP A 59 -6.24 25.89 -7.93
CA TRP A 59 -5.95 24.71 -7.13
C TRP A 59 -6.77 24.68 -5.84
N LYS A 60 -7.69 23.71 -5.72
CA LYS A 60 -8.46 23.44 -4.48
C LYS A 60 -7.74 22.49 -3.51
N ARG A 61 -6.63 21.91 -3.93
CA ARG A 61 -5.73 21.03 -3.16
C ARG A 61 -4.31 21.15 -3.73
N PRO A 62 -3.26 20.73 -3.01
CA PRO A 62 -1.93 20.61 -3.60
C PRO A 62 -1.99 19.75 -4.88
N PRO A 63 -1.24 20.09 -5.93
CA PRO A 63 -1.48 19.58 -7.28
C PRO A 63 -1.17 18.08 -7.43
N ILE A 64 -0.05 17.64 -6.86
CA ILE A 64 0.40 16.25 -6.85
C ILE A 64 0.71 15.89 -5.40
N VAL A 65 -0.03 14.92 -4.86
CA VAL A 65 0.09 14.50 -3.44
C VAL A 65 0.69 13.12 -3.27
N HIS A 66 0.91 12.39 -4.37
CA HIS A 66 1.51 11.07 -4.36
C HIS A 66 3.00 11.11 -4.69
N ARG A 67 3.73 10.10 -4.21
CA ARG A 67 5.15 9.89 -4.54
C ARG A 67 5.35 8.43 -4.89
N SER A 68 6.29 8.18 -5.80
CA SER A 68 6.67 6.83 -6.22
C SER A 68 8.20 6.76 -6.29
N PHE A 69 8.77 5.71 -5.74
CA PHE A 69 10.20 5.49 -5.58
C PHE A 69 10.54 4.13 -6.16
N GLU A 70 11.61 4.07 -6.95
CA GLU A 70 12.03 2.80 -7.56
C GLU A 70 12.64 1.88 -6.52
N ILE A 71 12.49 0.57 -6.73
CA ILE A 71 13.12 -0.46 -5.93
C ILE A 71 14.41 -0.86 -6.65
N ASP A 72 15.46 -0.05 -6.48
CA ASP A 72 16.80 -0.21 -7.07
C ASP A 72 17.85 -0.74 -6.07
N ALA A 73 17.48 -0.85 -4.79
CA ALA A 73 18.25 -1.48 -3.74
C ALA A 73 17.33 -2.26 -2.77
N GLU A 74 17.90 -3.14 -1.95
CA GLU A 74 17.13 -3.89 -0.93
C GLU A 74 16.55 -3.00 0.17
N THR A 75 17.14 -1.82 0.40
CA THR A 75 16.67 -0.85 1.39
C THR A 75 16.44 0.49 0.71
N ILE A 76 15.21 0.99 0.79
CA ILE A 76 14.77 2.23 0.15
C ILE A 76 14.26 3.18 1.22
N GLU A 77 14.76 4.42 1.22
CA GLU A 77 14.23 5.50 2.04
C GLU A 77 13.20 6.29 1.22
N VAL A 78 11.98 6.38 1.74
CA VAL A 78 10.86 7.06 1.08
C VAL A 78 10.25 8.09 2.01
N ALA A 79 9.80 9.21 1.45
CA ALA A 79 9.16 10.28 2.23
C ALA A 79 8.12 11.02 1.40
N SER A 80 7.12 11.60 2.08
CA SER A 80 6.11 12.46 1.47
C SER A 80 5.85 13.66 2.36
N ALA A 81 5.84 14.86 1.77
CA ALA A 81 5.47 16.09 2.50
C ALA A 81 4.03 16.06 3.03
N PHE A 82 3.16 15.25 2.42
CA PHE A 82 1.75 15.11 2.81
C PHE A 82 1.46 13.84 3.61
N GLY A 83 2.47 12.99 3.82
CA GLY A 83 2.27 11.63 4.32
C GLY A 83 1.47 10.78 3.33
N GLY A 84 1.00 9.62 3.78
CA GLY A 84 0.10 8.77 2.98
C GLY A 84 0.20 7.28 3.30
N ALA A 85 -0.85 6.53 2.94
CA ALA A 85 -0.78 5.07 2.93
C ALA A 85 0.33 4.60 1.98
N ILE A 86 1.05 3.56 2.39
CA ILE A 86 2.17 3.00 1.66
C ILE A 86 1.70 1.77 0.89
N PHE A 87 2.13 1.67 -0.36
CA PHE A 87 1.82 0.57 -1.25
C PHE A 87 3.10 0.07 -1.90
N LEU A 88 3.15 -1.22 -2.19
CA LEU A 88 4.06 -1.76 -3.16
C LEU A 88 3.37 -1.79 -4.53
N ASP A 89 3.95 -1.15 -5.53
CA ASP A 89 3.44 -1.12 -6.89
C ASP A 89 4.11 -2.20 -7.75
N LEU A 90 3.35 -3.26 -8.02
CA LEU A 90 3.75 -4.38 -8.87
C LEU A 90 3.30 -4.21 -10.33
N GLY A 91 3.16 -2.98 -10.83
CA GLY A 91 2.68 -2.67 -12.17
C GLY A 91 3.73 -2.66 -13.29
N GLY A 92 4.96 -3.17 -13.06
CA GLY A 92 6.04 -3.12 -14.05
C GLY A 92 6.48 -1.69 -14.41
N GLU A 93 7.31 -1.52 -15.45
CA GLU A 93 7.87 -0.21 -15.84
C GLU A 93 6.81 0.82 -16.25
N ASP A 94 5.71 0.37 -16.87
CA ASP A 94 4.62 1.23 -17.35
C ASP A 94 3.52 1.44 -16.29
N GLY A 95 3.67 0.84 -15.11
CA GLY A 95 2.65 0.83 -14.06
C GLY A 95 1.39 0.03 -14.42
N PHE A 96 1.30 -0.50 -15.66
CA PHE A 96 0.16 -1.22 -16.20
C PHE A 96 0.40 -2.72 -16.47
N SER A 97 1.64 -3.12 -16.65
CA SER A 97 1.99 -4.49 -17.00
C SER A 97 2.23 -5.34 -15.77
N ALA A 98 2.13 -6.66 -15.94
CA ALA A 98 2.69 -7.57 -14.97
C ALA A 98 4.22 -7.47 -15.07
N PRO A 99 4.95 -7.46 -13.95
CA PRO A 99 6.40 -7.41 -13.98
C PRO A 99 6.96 -8.64 -14.70
N PRO A 100 8.19 -8.56 -15.27
CA PRO A 100 8.77 -9.67 -16.04
C PRO A 100 8.90 -10.98 -15.25
N SER A 101 8.80 -10.93 -13.91
CA SER A 101 8.98 -12.07 -13.02
C SER A 101 7.69 -12.69 -12.48
N SER A 102 6.51 -12.13 -12.79
CA SER A 102 5.23 -12.75 -12.41
C SER A 102 4.87 -13.80 -13.46
N SER A 103 5.47 -14.99 -13.36
CA SER A 103 5.07 -16.23 -14.04
C SER A 103 4.24 -16.07 -15.32
N SER A 104 4.81 -15.43 -16.35
CA SER A 104 4.31 -15.61 -17.71
C SER A 104 4.94 -16.90 -18.22
N SER A 105 4.10 -17.91 -18.42
CA SER A 105 4.42 -19.19 -19.03
C SER A 105 5.42 -19.07 -20.19
N GLY A 106 6.64 -19.61 -20.01
CA GLY A 106 7.55 -19.91 -21.10
C GLY A 106 8.96 -19.33 -20.95
N GLY A 107 9.85 -20.11 -20.31
CA GLY A 107 11.30 -20.00 -20.55
C GLY A 107 12.15 -19.63 -19.34
N GLY A 108 12.66 -20.65 -18.63
CA GLY A 108 14.05 -20.70 -18.15
C GLY A 108 14.57 -19.71 -17.10
N SER A 109 13.79 -18.75 -16.59
CA SER A 109 14.23 -17.87 -15.50
C SER A 109 13.95 -18.49 -14.13
N ALA A 110 14.88 -18.37 -13.19
CA ALA A 110 14.79 -18.90 -11.82
C ALA A 110 13.41 -18.68 -11.19
N SER A 111 12.90 -19.68 -10.48
CA SER A 111 11.59 -19.65 -9.82
C SER A 111 11.49 -18.44 -8.88
N VAL A 112 10.69 -17.46 -9.25
CA VAL A 112 10.32 -16.35 -8.36
C VAL A 112 9.23 -16.88 -7.43
N PRO A 113 9.30 -16.64 -6.11
CA PRO A 113 8.28 -17.11 -5.20
C PRO A 113 6.94 -16.40 -5.47
N ASP A 114 5.83 -17.09 -5.22
CA ASP A 114 4.48 -16.50 -5.34
C ASP A 114 4.25 -15.34 -4.37
N ALA A 115 5.02 -15.26 -3.29
CA ALA A 115 4.94 -14.18 -2.32
C ALA A 115 6.28 -13.92 -1.64
N VAL A 116 6.45 -12.68 -1.17
CA VAL A 116 7.63 -12.21 -0.45
C VAL A 116 7.26 -11.45 0.81
N ILE A 117 8.22 -11.28 1.72
CA ILE A 117 8.07 -10.44 2.91
C ILE A 117 8.81 -9.12 2.68
N VAL A 118 8.10 -8.01 2.81
CA VAL A 118 8.64 -6.65 2.81
C VAL A 118 8.53 -6.10 4.23
N THR A 119 9.54 -5.39 4.70
CA THR A 119 9.53 -4.75 6.02
C THR A 119 9.41 -3.24 5.87
N VAL A 120 8.49 -2.62 6.61
CA VAL A 120 8.33 -1.16 6.67
C VAL A 120 8.62 -0.66 8.08
N SER A 121 9.56 0.29 8.19
CA SER A 121 10.07 0.82 9.46
C SER A 121 9.90 2.34 9.54
N ASN A 122 9.75 2.86 10.76
CA ASN A 122 9.44 4.28 11.03
C ASN A 122 8.11 4.76 10.40
N ALA A 123 7.10 3.88 10.38
CA ALA A 123 5.75 4.21 9.91
C ALA A 123 4.73 4.18 11.07
N VAL A 124 3.47 4.51 10.77
CA VAL A 124 2.34 4.28 11.68
C VAL A 124 1.33 3.35 11.03
N GLU A 125 0.58 2.61 11.82
CA GLU A 125 -0.54 1.83 11.30
C GLU A 125 -1.73 2.76 11.02
N HIS A 126 -2.47 2.44 9.97
CA HIS A 126 -3.73 3.10 9.64
C HIS A 126 -4.88 2.08 9.74
N PRO A 127 -6.14 2.53 9.81
CA PRO A 127 -7.26 1.61 9.74
C PRO A 127 -7.19 0.76 8.48
N TYR A 128 -7.13 -0.55 8.64
CA TYR A 128 -6.82 -1.47 7.55
C TYR A 128 -7.65 -2.74 7.65
N PHE A 129 -8.52 -2.95 6.66
CA PHE A 129 -9.38 -4.13 6.57
C PHE A 129 -9.09 -4.91 5.30
N VAL A 130 -8.94 -6.23 5.41
CA VAL A 130 -8.72 -7.12 4.26
C VAL A 130 -9.81 -8.19 4.26
N LEU A 131 -10.64 -8.19 3.22
CA LEU A 131 -11.72 -9.16 3.06
C LEU A 131 -11.14 -10.58 2.99
N GLY A 132 -11.66 -11.48 3.83
CA GLY A 132 -11.21 -12.86 3.93
C GLY A 132 -10.04 -13.09 4.91
N GLU A 133 -9.39 -12.03 5.38
CA GLU A 133 -8.39 -12.10 6.46
C GLU A 133 -8.89 -11.52 7.78
N HIS A 134 -9.66 -10.42 7.73
CA HIS A 134 -10.21 -9.75 8.90
C HIS A 134 -11.73 -9.97 8.99
N SER A 135 -12.23 -10.02 10.22
CA SER A 135 -13.66 -10.04 10.55
C SER A 135 -14.19 -8.66 10.94
N ASP A 136 -15.51 -8.50 10.97
CA ASP A 136 -16.16 -7.28 11.48
C ASP A 136 -15.87 -7.05 12.98
N ASP A 137 -15.60 -8.11 13.74
CA ASP A 137 -15.18 -8.02 15.13
C ASP A 137 -13.74 -7.49 15.25
N ASP A 138 -12.81 -7.94 14.40
CA ASP A 138 -11.46 -7.34 14.32
C ASP A 138 -11.54 -5.85 14.01
N TRP A 139 -12.48 -5.47 13.15
CA TRP A 139 -12.72 -4.09 12.79
C TRP A 139 -13.25 -3.23 13.94
N THR A 140 -14.17 -3.76 14.75
CA THR A 140 -14.92 -2.98 15.76
C THR A 140 -14.50 -3.19 17.22
N GLY A 141 -13.75 -4.26 17.52
CA GLY A 141 -13.46 -4.89 18.83
C GLY A 141 -12.76 -4.03 19.90
N GLY A 142 -13.28 -2.84 20.19
CA GLY A 142 -12.84 -1.96 21.26
C GLY A 142 -11.48 -1.32 21.01
N ARG A 143 -10.58 -1.35 22.01
CA ARG A 143 -9.30 -0.61 21.96
C ARG A 143 -8.29 -1.14 20.93
N LEU A 144 -8.41 -2.42 20.57
CA LEU A 144 -7.53 -3.07 19.57
C LEU A 144 -8.12 -3.05 18.16
N ALA A 145 -9.34 -2.50 18.02
CA ALA A 145 -10.07 -2.43 16.78
C ALA A 145 -9.22 -1.83 15.65
N LEU A 146 -9.25 -2.47 14.48
CA LEU A 146 -8.53 -2.00 13.29
C LEU A 146 -8.95 -0.57 12.94
N ARG A 147 -10.22 -0.21 13.14
CA ARG A 147 -10.71 1.16 12.90
C ARG A 147 -10.08 2.25 13.76
N ASN A 148 -9.49 1.87 14.90
CA ASN A 148 -8.93 2.82 15.89
C ASN A 148 -7.43 3.09 15.69
N LYS A 149 -6.82 2.57 14.61
CA LYS A 149 -5.42 2.86 14.29
C LYS A 149 -5.24 4.35 13.95
N PRO A 150 -4.10 4.96 14.30
CA PRO A 150 -3.99 6.42 14.44
C PRO A 150 -3.90 7.22 13.15
N ALA A 151 -3.57 6.60 12.01
CA ALA A 151 -3.38 7.35 10.77
C ALA A 151 -4.70 7.87 10.18
N PRO A 152 -4.65 8.99 9.42
CA PRO A 152 -5.84 9.74 9.02
C PRO A 152 -6.63 9.13 7.86
N CYS A 153 -6.16 8.04 7.25
CA CYS A 153 -6.85 7.37 6.15
C CYS A 153 -7.15 5.91 6.49
N ALA A 154 -8.34 5.43 6.19
CA ALA A 154 -8.67 4.01 6.21
C ALA A 154 -8.45 3.39 4.84
N VAL A 155 -7.99 2.15 4.79
CA VAL A 155 -7.80 1.36 3.57
C VAL A 155 -8.50 0.03 3.72
N PHE A 156 -9.32 -0.31 2.74
CA PHE A 156 -10.05 -1.58 2.66
C PHE A 156 -9.60 -2.31 1.39
N VAL A 157 -9.39 -3.61 1.50
CA VAL A 157 -8.86 -4.45 0.43
C VAL A 157 -9.79 -5.62 0.20
N SER A 158 -10.22 -5.79 -1.05
CA SER A 158 -10.87 -7.00 -1.55
C SER A 158 -10.07 -7.58 -2.71
N PRO A 159 -10.46 -8.74 -3.27
CA PRO A 159 -9.79 -9.28 -4.44
C PRO A 159 -9.81 -8.38 -5.68
N SER A 160 -10.77 -7.47 -5.77
CA SER A 160 -11.03 -6.67 -6.98
C SER A 160 -10.89 -5.16 -6.76
N LEU A 161 -10.91 -4.69 -5.51
CA LEU A 161 -10.92 -3.28 -5.18
C LEU A 161 -10.02 -2.98 -3.99
N ILE A 162 -9.29 -1.88 -4.10
CA ILE A 162 -8.69 -1.20 -2.95
C ILE A 162 -9.43 0.13 -2.79
N PHE A 163 -10.01 0.32 -1.62
CA PHE A 163 -10.75 1.54 -1.28
C PHE A 163 -10.01 2.32 -0.21
N VAL A 164 -9.74 3.60 -0.46
CA VAL A 164 -9.02 4.49 0.44
C VAL A 164 -9.87 5.72 0.72
N GLN A 165 -10.10 6.03 1.99
CA GLN A 165 -10.93 7.14 2.41
C GLN A 165 -10.40 7.76 3.72
N PRO A 166 -10.84 8.96 4.12
CA PRO A 166 -10.56 9.49 5.45
C PRO A 166 -11.00 8.51 6.54
N ALA A 167 -10.17 8.30 7.55
CA ALA A 167 -10.48 7.41 8.67
C ALA A 167 -11.71 7.89 9.46
N SER A 168 -11.92 9.21 9.53
CA SER A 168 -13.09 9.83 10.17
C SER A 168 -14.41 9.33 9.62
N ASP A 169 -14.45 9.04 8.31
CA ASP A 169 -15.67 8.67 7.60
C ASP A 169 -16.03 7.21 7.83
N THR A 170 -15.15 6.46 8.51
CA THR A 170 -15.29 5.03 8.80
C THR A 170 -15.59 4.73 10.26
N PHE A 171 -15.73 5.77 11.09
CA PHE A 171 -15.90 5.63 12.52
C PHE A 171 -17.13 4.78 12.88
N ASP A 172 -18.26 5.05 12.20
CA ASP A 172 -19.53 4.36 12.41
C ASP A 172 -19.68 3.07 11.60
N LEU A 173 -18.69 2.71 10.76
CA LEU A 173 -18.73 1.47 10.00
C LEU A 173 -18.54 0.28 10.94
N THR A 174 -19.53 -0.60 11.01
CA THR A 174 -19.49 -1.82 11.84
C THR A 174 -19.34 -3.10 11.04
N GLU A 175 -19.78 -3.12 9.79
CA GLU A 175 -19.87 -4.32 8.94
C GLU A 175 -19.07 -4.13 7.64
N PRO A 176 -17.73 -3.96 7.69
CA PRO A 176 -16.91 -3.80 6.49
C PRO A 176 -16.92 -5.04 5.58
N THR A 177 -17.23 -6.24 6.10
CA THR A 177 -17.34 -7.46 5.28
C THR A 177 -18.39 -7.31 4.18
N ASP A 178 -19.59 -6.84 4.54
CA ASP A 178 -20.69 -6.64 3.59
C ASP A 178 -20.37 -5.55 2.56
N LEU A 179 -19.75 -4.44 3.02
CA LEU A 179 -19.29 -3.36 2.14
C LEU A 179 -18.30 -3.86 1.08
N MET A 180 -17.39 -4.75 1.45
CA MET A 180 -16.28 -5.18 0.59
C MET A 180 -16.57 -6.40 -0.26
N THR A 181 -17.70 -7.09 -0.04
CA THR A 181 -18.11 -8.29 -0.80
C THR A 181 -18.76 -7.95 -2.15
N TRP A 182 -19.13 -6.69 -2.38
CA TRP A 182 -19.83 -6.23 -3.59
C TRP A 182 -18.98 -6.26 -4.87
#